data_AF-A0AAD5HJZ9-F1
#
_entry.id   AF-A0AAD5HJZ9-F1
#
_cell.length_a   1.000
_cell.length_b   1.000
_cell.length_c   1.000
_cell.angle_alpha   90.00
_cell.angle_beta   90.00
_cell.angle_gamma   90.00
#
_symmetry.space_group_name_H-M   'P 1'
#
loop_
_entity.id
_entity.type
_entity.pdbx_description
1 polymer ?
#
loop_
_entity_poly.entity_id
_entity_poly.type
_entity_poly.pdbx_seq_one_letter_code
_entity_poly.pdbx_strand_id
1 'polypeptide(L)'
;MADTREAGENHPLFDNVHIPEKSSAQTKEQPAEEQPSENLNKGTARRASVIRVWSILFLHAGCCIALALSITLALDGYLAGGEKSSRVNDGKLLLKVSDVTTLVSVSLVVIKIIAGSWSAIVLWACGRYMLSKSNEMKTQTAVSSMIQWKVPPGVRSLSMIPRSFSSWNISILTLIIMIQAFTAPILSGSVNWNVGFSVSQNAVFDKKRPLRTAAGYANLEWADPSTVDSHGKSITGNGCRHLFGKDGLPPESVLTDAVLPCIDIHDIHWIRSEDELTGSDWDDVDDDDLTLVDDTPLSYYHEGVAMVFNSTDLRRGPNTTDTPPPPYLYSGTRIVALMLGRYNVTDPPCSALKNTIFGDINALGYHRVRSRVNSVHENCYHIGRVNFTAGVTTSRRATYLTPRVVEDQTAFNDVKFEPNSWVHEAIWLLPDLMTMLSVMNASQLPTYGNVDGHVGELLRQGYLAAWGMLAHGYGQETETYKALPAKGRLVADVSFPRVFAWLGLCLLMTGWGALALGTTLGRRDLQPPQDVMEARAEDISGQARGAGHTLLDYGLNRD
;
A
#
# COMPACT_ATOMS: atom_id res chain seq x y z
N MET A 1 -2.89 11.49 -45.02
CA MET A 1 -4.25 11.20 -45.53
C MET A 1 -5.01 10.54 -44.39
N ALA A 2 -5.98 11.12 -43.69
CA ALA A 2 -6.72 12.39 -43.75
C ALA A 2 -6.70 12.97 -42.31
N ASP A 3 -6.53 14.25 -42.01
CA ASP A 3 -7.17 15.51 -42.40
C ASP A 3 -8.66 15.61 -42.02
N THR A 4 -8.92 16.21 -40.86
CA THR A 4 -10.19 16.88 -40.54
C THR A 4 -9.92 18.13 -39.71
N ARG A 5 -10.34 19.24 -40.30
CA ARG A 5 -10.32 20.63 -39.87
C ARG A 5 -11.56 21.02 -39.04
N GLU A 6 -11.36 22.05 -38.23
CA GLU A 6 -12.24 23.21 -37.93
C GLU A 6 -13.64 23.05 -37.33
N ALA A 7 -13.82 23.66 -36.15
CA ALA A 7 -14.76 24.75 -35.81
C ALA A 7 -14.62 25.00 -34.28
N GLY A 8 -14.64 26.19 -33.67
CA GLY A 8 -15.23 27.47 -34.03
C GLY A 8 -16.05 27.97 -32.82
N GLU A 9 -15.56 29.03 -32.16
CA GLU A 9 -16.25 30.04 -31.32
C GLU A 9 -17.16 29.63 -30.14
N ASN A 10 -16.90 30.20 -28.96
CA ASN A 10 -17.75 31.25 -28.37
C ASN A 10 -17.23 31.74 -27.00
N HIS A 11 -16.93 33.03 -26.91
CA HIS A 11 -16.72 33.80 -25.69
C HIS A 11 -18.08 34.24 -25.11
N PRO A 12 -18.29 34.19 -23.78
CA PRO A 12 -19.27 35.04 -23.13
C PRO A 12 -18.60 36.26 -22.49
N LEU A 13 -19.03 37.42 -22.99
CA LEU A 13 -19.07 38.71 -22.31
C LEU A 13 -19.74 38.55 -20.92
N PHE A 14 -19.17 39.09 -19.86
CA PHE A 14 -19.91 39.38 -18.64
C PHE A 14 -19.66 40.79 -18.13
N ASP A 15 -20.77 41.39 -17.74
CA ASP A 15 -21.03 42.79 -17.49
C ASP A 15 -20.37 43.39 -16.24
N ASN A 16 -19.93 44.63 -16.43
CA ASN A 16 -20.12 45.81 -15.57
C ASN A 16 -20.74 45.56 -14.18
N VAL A 17 -19.91 45.63 -13.13
CA VAL A 17 -20.38 45.82 -11.75
C VAL A 17 -20.21 47.28 -11.34
N HIS A 18 -21.35 47.81 -10.91
CA HIS A 18 -21.69 49.18 -10.58
C HIS A 18 -21.05 49.63 -9.25
N ILE A 19 -20.40 50.80 -9.26
CA ILE A 19 -19.91 51.52 -8.08
C ILE A 19 -21.03 52.43 -7.58
N PRO A 20 -21.48 52.35 -6.31
CA PRO A 20 -22.37 53.37 -5.77
C PRO A 20 -21.56 54.55 -5.23
N GLU A 21 -21.69 55.66 -5.94
CA GLU A 21 -21.40 57.02 -5.52
C GLU A 21 -22.48 57.48 -4.52
N LYS A 22 -22.08 58.04 -3.38
CA LYS A 22 -22.97 58.85 -2.53
C LYS A 22 -22.24 60.10 -2.04
N SER A 23 -22.58 61.20 -2.69
CA SER A 23 -22.41 62.59 -2.24
C SER A 23 -23.56 62.96 -1.29
N SER A 24 -23.26 63.61 -0.15
CA SER A 24 -23.51 65.06 0.01
C SER A 24 -23.44 65.51 1.47
N ALA A 25 -22.60 66.52 1.69
CA ALA A 25 -22.60 67.61 2.67
C ALA A 25 -23.62 67.66 3.83
N GLN A 26 -23.09 67.98 5.02
CA GLN A 26 -23.72 68.97 5.90
C GLN A 26 -22.69 69.76 6.72
N THR A 27 -23.00 71.04 6.91
CA THR A 27 -22.17 72.16 7.32
C THR A 27 -22.29 72.47 8.82
N LYS A 28 -21.18 72.99 9.39
CA LYS A 28 -21.02 73.81 10.62
C LYS A 28 -21.67 73.34 11.94
N GLU A 29 -20.84 73.20 12.97
CA GLU A 29 -20.76 74.19 14.05
C GLU A 29 -19.48 73.97 14.88
N GLN A 30 -18.78 75.06 15.14
CA GLN A 30 -17.59 75.14 15.98
C GLN A 30 -18.02 75.69 17.33
N PRO A 31 -17.74 74.99 18.44
CA PRO A 31 -17.43 75.72 19.66
C PRO A 31 -16.25 75.14 20.46
N ALA A 32 -15.54 76.08 21.08
CA ALA A 32 -14.75 75.97 22.30
C ALA A 32 -13.61 74.94 22.33
N GLU A 33 -12.41 75.49 22.18
CA GLU A 33 -11.12 74.88 22.53
C GLU A 33 -11.08 74.56 24.04
N GLU A 34 -11.43 73.33 24.38
CA GLU A 34 -11.25 72.76 25.71
C GLU A 34 -9.97 71.91 25.70
N GLN A 35 -8.98 72.31 26.49
CA GLN A 35 -7.70 71.60 26.57
C GLN A 35 -7.92 70.12 26.95
N PRO A 36 -7.46 69.16 26.12
CA PRO A 36 -7.78 67.77 26.32
C PRO A 36 -7.04 67.23 27.54
N SER A 37 -7.81 66.61 28.44
CA SER A 37 -7.30 65.84 29.57
C SER A 37 -6.49 64.63 29.10
N GLU A 38 -5.21 64.87 28.79
CA GLU A 38 -4.22 63.91 28.27
C GLU A 38 -4.04 62.65 29.15
N ASN A 39 -4.53 62.70 30.39
CA ASN A 39 -4.42 61.62 31.37
C ASN A 39 -5.47 60.50 31.20
N LEU A 40 -6.61 60.73 30.52
CA LEU A 40 -7.65 59.69 30.36
C LEU A 40 -7.34 58.69 29.22
N ASN A 41 -6.71 59.15 28.13
CA ASN A 41 -6.39 58.33 26.97
C ASN A 41 -5.19 57.37 27.17
N LYS A 42 -4.30 57.67 28.12
CA LYS A 42 -3.14 56.79 28.43
C LYS A 42 -3.57 55.45 29.08
N GLY A 43 -4.71 55.42 29.76
CA GLY A 43 -5.22 54.21 30.43
C GLY A 43 -5.83 53.17 29.48
N THR A 44 -6.56 53.61 28.45
CA THR A 44 -7.25 52.76 27.47
C THR A 44 -6.27 52.09 26.51
N ALA A 45 -5.31 52.85 25.96
CA ALA A 45 -4.25 52.30 25.10
C ALA A 45 -3.43 51.20 25.80
N ARG A 46 -3.20 51.35 27.12
CA ARG A 46 -2.43 50.40 27.92
C ARG A 46 -3.16 49.06 28.15
N ARG A 47 -4.48 49.07 28.31
CA ARG A 47 -5.27 47.83 28.39
C ARG A 47 -5.32 47.10 27.05
N ALA A 48 -5.40 47.84 25.95
CA ALA A 48 -5.47 47.26 24.60
C ALA A 48 -4.24 46.41 24.23
N SER A 49 -3.02 46.86 24.56
CA SER A 49 -1.79 46.11 24.24
C SER A 49 -1.73 44.75 24.96
N VAL A 50 -2.07 44.72 26.25
CA VAL A 50 -2.05 43.47 27.04
C VAL A 50 -3.08 42.48 26.50
N ILE A 51 -4.31 42.93 26.25
CA ILE A 51 -5.38 42.10 25.69
C ILE A 51 -4.93 41.52 24.33
N ARG A 52 -4.27 42.33 23.51
CA ARG A 52 -3.74 41.89 22.22
C ARG A 52 -2.74 40.75 22.34
N VAL A 53 -1.76 40.83 23.23
CA VAL A 53 -0.74 39.77 23.40
C VAL A 53 -1.36 38.45 23.88
N TRP A 54 -2.29 38.52 24.83
CA TRP A 54 -3.02 37.32 25.30
C TRP A 54 -3.90 36.73 24.20
N SER A 55 -4.57 37.56 23.40
CA SER A 55 -5.44 37.08 22.31
C SER A 55 -4.68 36.29 21.25
N ILE A 56 -3.48 36.74 20.85
CA ILE A 56 -2.66 36.02 19.87
C ILE A 56 -2.19 34.67 20.42
N LEU A 57 -1.87 34.60 21.72
CA LEU A 57 -1.46 33.37 22.38
C LEU A 57 -2.60 32.33 22.40
N PHE A 58 -3.81 32.74 22.77
CA PHE A 58 -4.96 31.84 22.77
C PHE A 58 -5.39 31.45 21.36
N LEU A 59 -5.29 32.37 20.39
CA LEU A 59 -5.54 32.07 18.98
C LEU A 59 -4.58 30.99 18.47
N HIS A 60 -3.28 31.08 18.81
CA HIS A 60 -2.31 30.04 18.47
C HIS A 60 -2.73 28.66 19.03
N ALA A 61 -3.07 28.58 20.32
CA ALA A 61 -3.50 27.33 20.94
C ALA A 61 -4.76 26.77 20.28
N GLY A 62 -5.76 27.62 20.00
CA GLY A 62 -6.98 27.24 19.31
C GLY A 62 -6.70 26.66 17.92
N CYS A 63 -5.85 27.30 17.13
CA CYS A 63 -5.46 26.80 15.80
C CYS A 63 -4.72 25.45 15.89
N CYS A 64 -3.82 25.28 16.87
CA CYS A 64 -3.10 24.00 17.05
C CYS A 64 -4.05 22.86 17.42
N ILE A 65 -4.98 23.10 18.36
CA ILE A 65 -5.99 22.12 18.76
C ILE A 65 -6.90 21.77 17.58
N ALA A 66 -7.39 22.78 16.85
CA ALA A 66 -8.25 22.57 15.69
C ALA A 66 -7.56 21.73 14.59
N LEU A 67 -6.28 21.99 14.30
CA LEU A 67 -5.53 21.22 13.32
C LEU A 67 -5.29 19.78 13.79
N ALA A 68 -4.90 19.59 15.05
CA ALA A 68 -4.71 18.24 15.60
C ALA A 68 -6.00 17.42 15.54
N LEU A 69 -7.14 17.99 15.97
CA LEU A 69 -8.44 17.32 15.90
C LEU A 69 -8.87 17.06 14.46
N SER A 70 -8.61 17.99 13.54
CA SER A 70 -8.93 17.78 12.12
C SER A 70 -8.15 16.60 11.54
N ILE A 71 -6.87 16.48 11.87
CA ILE A 71 -6.05 15.34 11.42
C ILE A 71 -6.54 14.03 12.07
N THR A 72 -6.77 14.01 13.37
CA THR A 72 -7.18 12.76 14.05
C THR A 72 -8.59 12.31 13.71
N LEU A 73 -9.54 13.23 13.54
CA LEU A 73 -10.95 12.88 13.33
C LEU A 73 -11.34 12.78 11.85
N ALA A 74 -10.72 13.58 10.98
CA ALA A 74 -11.12 13.64 9.57
C ALA A 74 -10.16 12.91 8.62
N LEU A 75 -8.88 12.73 8.99
CA LEU A 75 -7.91 12.05 8.13
C LEU A 75 -7.67 10.59 8.51
N ASP A 76 -7.85 10.19 9.76
CA ASP A 76 -7.66 8.79 10.13
C ASP A 76 -8.70 7.89 9.45
N GLY A 77 -8.23 6.92 8.68
CA GLY A 77 -9.08 6.07 7.83
C GLY A 77 -9.61 6.77 6.57
N TYR A 78 -9.18 8.00 6.26
CA TYR A 78 -9.62 8.70 5.05
C TYR A 78 -9.13 8.00 3.78
N LEU A 79 -10.04 7.72 2.87
CA LEU A 79 -9.75 7.00 1.62
C LEU A 79 -9.51 8.01 0.49
N ALA A 80 -8.24 8.34 0.24
CA ALA A 80 -7.87 9.27 -0.81
C ALA A 80 -8.03 8.67 -2.21
N GLY A 81 -8.42 9.52 -3.16
CA GLY A 81 -8.48 9.16 -4.57
C GLY A 81 -7.08 8.97 -5.16
N GLY A 82 -6.89 7.90 -5.93
CA GLY A 82 -5.69 7.73 -6.77
C GLY A 82 -5.58 8.83 -7.83
N GLU A 83 -4.39 9.03 -8.41
CA GLU A 83 -4.14 10.12 -9.38
C GLU A 83 -5.13 10.12 -10.55
N LYS A 84 -5.54 8.93 -11.00
CA LYS A 84 -6.48 8.72 -12.11
C LYS A 84 -7.95 8.75 -11.72
N SER A 85 -8.28 8.80 -10.43
CA SER A 85 -9.67 8.87 -9.97
C SER A 85 -10.28 10.25 -10.22
N SER A 86 -11.58 10.29 -10.54
CA SER A 86 -12.33 11.54 -10.65
C SER A 86 -12.40 12.23 -9.28
N ARG A 87 -12.29 13.56 -9.27
CA ARG A 87 -12.40 14.36 -8.02
C ARG A 87 -13.81 14.36 -7.42
N VAL A 88 -14.81 13.96 -8.19
CA VAL A 88 -16.19 13.79 -7.75
C VAL A 88 -16.54 12.32 -7.94
N ASN A 89 -16.83 11.63 -6.84
CA ASN A 89 -17.31 10.26 -6.86
C ASN A 89 -18.58 10.22 -5.99
N ASP A 90 -19.70 9.78 -6.57
CA ASP A 90 -21.03 9.77 -5.92
C ASP A 90 -21.47 11.13 -5.34
N GLY A 91 -21.19 12.22 -6.06
CA GLY A 91 -21.55 13.59 -5.64
C GLY A 91 -20.75 14.13 -4.45
N LYS A 92 -19.77 13.39 -3.93
CA LYS A 92 -18.85 13.83 -2.88
C LYS A 92 -17.49 14.21 -3.49
N LEU A 93 -16.89 15.29 -2.96
CA LEU A 93 -15.53 15.68 -3.32
C LEU A 93 -14.54 14.69 -2.69
N LEU A 94 -13.81 13.97 -3.54
CA LEU A 94 -12.75 13.05 -3.14
C LEU A 94 -11.41 13.79 -3.22
N LEU A 95 -10.82 14.10 -2.06
CA LEU A 95 -9.52 14.73 -1.97
C LEU A 95 -8.44 13.71 -2.35
N LYS A 96 -7.49 14.17 -3.17
CA LYS A 96 -6.29 13.40 -3.46
C LYS A 96 -5.29 13.57 -2.32
N VAL A 97 -4.33 12.67 -2.26
CA VAL A 97 -3.18 12.76 -1.31
C VAL A 97 -2.51 14.13 -1.35
N SER A 98 -2.30 14.68 -2.55
CA SER A 98 -1.72 16.01 -2.78
C SER A 98 -2.54 17.14 -2.18
N ASP A 99 -3.88 17.04 -2.20
CA ASP A 99 -4.77 18.09 -1.72
C ASP A 99 -4.73 18.14 -0.18
N VAL A 100 -4.76 16.97 0.46
CA VAL A 100 -4.68 16.82 1.92
C VAL A 100 -3.34 17.34 2.45
N THR A 101 -2.22 16.92 1.85
CA THR A 101 -0.89 17.37 2.29
C THR A 101 -0.71 18.88 2.10
N THR A 102 -1.29 19.45 1.05
CA THR A 102 -1.28 20.90 0.81
C THR A 102 -2.07 21.65 1.89
N LEU A 103 -3.27 21.18 2.25
CA LEU A 103 -4.10 21.79 3.30
C LEU A 103 -3.40 21.78 4.68
N VAL A 104 -2.79 20.66 5.05
CA VAL A 104 -1.98 20.55 6.28
C VAL A 104 -0.80 21.52 6.25
N SER A 105 -0.10 21.62 5.12
CA SER A 105 1.04 22.54 4.96
C SER A 105 0.64 24.01 5.10
N VAL A 106 -0.45 24.41 4.45
CA VAL A 106 -1.01 25.77 4.54
C VAL A 106 -1.38 26.09 6.00
N SER A 107 -2.03 25.17 6.69
CA SER A 107 -2.43 25.33 8.09
C SER A 107 -1.21 25.52 9.00
N LEU A 108 -0.14 24.75 8.79
CA LEU A 108 1.11 24.89 9.53
C LEU A 108 1.79 26.25 9.29
N VAL A 109 1.73 26.80 8.08
CA VAL A 109 2.27 28.14 7.77
C VAL A 109 1.51 29.22 8.54
N VAL A 110 0.18 29.16 8.56
CA VAL A 110 -0.65 30.12 9.32
C VAL A 110 -0.30 30.07 10.81
N ILE A 111 -0.22 28.87 11.40
CA ILE A 111 0.17 28.69 12.81
C ILE A 111 1.56 29.28 13.08
N LYS A 112 2.53 29.06 12.19
CA LYS A 112 3.89 29.64 12.30
C LYS A 112 3.89 31.16 12.28
N ILE A 113 3.08 31.81 11.43
CA ILE A 113 2.98 33.27 11.37
C ILE A 113 2.42 33.81 12.70
N ILE A 114 1.36 33.20 13.22
CA ILE A 114 0.75 33.58 14.51
C ILE A 114 1.78 33.42 15.63
N ALA A 115 2.42 32.25 15.75
CA ALA A 115 3.44 31.95 16.75
C ALA A 115 4.65 32.89 16.65
N GLY A 116 5.12 33.15 15.43
CA GLY A 116 6.26 34.04 15.15
C GLY A 116 5.97 35.48 15.54
N SER A 117 4.77 35.99 15.21
CA SER A 117 4.35 37.35 15.58
C SER A 117 4.29 37.52 17.10
N TRP A 118 3.73 36.55 17.82
CA TRP A 118 3.68 36.56 19.27
C TRP A 118 5.08 36.45 19.90
N SER A 119 5.91 35.53 19.40
CA SER A 119 7.28 35.33 19.88
C SER A 119 8.12 36.57 19.74
N ALA A 120 7.99 37.31 18.64
CA ALA A 120 8.68 38.57 18.44
C ALA A 120 8.31 39.60 19.53
N ILE A 121 7.01 39.79 19.80
CA ILE A 121 6.53 40.72 20.83
C ILE A 121 7.09 40.34 22.21
N VAL A 122 7.04 39.06 22.55
CA VAL A 122 7.46 38.57 23.87
C VAL A 122 8.98 38.59 24.03
N LEU A 123 9.75 38.24 23.00
CA LEU A 123 11.22 38.35 23.05
C LEU A 123 11.66 39.81 23.23
N TRP A 124 10.99 40.76 22.56
CA TRP A 124 11.21 42.18 22.79
C TRP A 124 10.88 42.61 24.23
N ALA A 125 9.77 42.11 24.78
CA ALA A 125 9.39 42.36 26.17
C ALA A 125 10.41 41.79 27.17
N CYS A 126 10.89 40.56 26.94
CA CYS A 126 11.93 39.92 27.72
C CYS A 126 13.25 40.70 27.66
N GLY A 127 13.66 41.15 26.47
CA GLY A 127 14.87 41.96 26.29
C GLY A 127 14.83 43.24 27.13
N ARG A 128 13.68 43.94 27.13
CA ARG A 128 13.49 45.15 27.95
C ARG A 128 13.42 44.87 29.43
N TYR A 129 12.74 43.81 29.84
CA TYR A 129 12.74 43.38 31.22
C TYR A 129 14.18 43.17 31.72
N MET A 130 15.02 42.47 30.94
CA MET A 130 16.42 42.25 31.31
C MET A 130 17.23 43.55 31.35
N LEU A 131 17.07 44.44 30.37
CA LEU A 131 17.72 45.76 30.37
C LEU A 131 17.32 46.62 31.57
N SER A 132 16.04 46.60 31.95
CA SER A 132 15.53 47.41 33.07
C SER A 132 16.06 46.96 34.43
N LYS A 133 16.44 45.68 34.55
CA LYS A 133 16.84 45.06 35.82
C LYS A 133 18.37 45.01 35.99
N SER A 134 19.14 45.20 34.93
CA SER A 134 20.61 45.14 35.00
C SER A 134 21.24 46.53 34.91
N ASN A 135 22.07 46.89 35.88
CA ASN A 135 22.90 48.09 35.81
C ASN A 135 24.23 47.86 35.06
N GLU A 136 24.47 46.65 34.53
CA GLU A 136 25.75 46.26 33.94
C GLU A 136 25.73 46.27 32.41
N MET A 137 26.74 46.94 31.82
CA MET A 137 26.99 47.05 30.37
C MET A 137 27.07 45.69 29.65
N LYS A 138 27.48 44.62 30.34
CA LYS A 138 27.53 43.25 29.79
C LYS A 138 26.16 42.71 29.37
N THR A 139 25.08 43.19 29.99
CA THR A 139 23.71 42.74 29.70
C THR A 139 23.18 43.26 28.38
N GLN A 140 23.65 44.43 27.92
CA GLN A 140 23.23 45.01 26.64
C GLN A 140 23.71 44.18 25.44
N THR A 141 24.95 43.69 25.50
CA THR A 141 25.51 42.78 24.48
C THR A 141 24.79 41.43 24.48
N ALA A 142 24.42 40.92 25.66
CA ALA A 142 23.65 39.68 25.80
C ALA A 142 22.23 39.81 25.23
N VAL A 143 21.55 40.93 25.50
CA VAL A 143 20.20 41.22 24.96
C VAL A 143 20.24 41.37 23.43
N SER A 144 21.22 42.11 22.90
CA SER A 144 21.41 42.24 21.45
C SER A 144 21.66 40.88 20.79
N SER A 145 22.50 40.04 21.40
CA SER A 145 22.73 38.67 20.95
C SER A 145 21.46 37.82 21.00
N MET A 146 20.63 37.94 22.04
CA MET A 146 19.39 37.18 22.18
C MET A 146 18.37 37.57 21.08
N ILE A 147 18.28 38.85 20.75
CA ILE A 147 17.40 39.35 19.69
C ILE A 147 17.90 38.93 18.30
N GLN A 148 19.21 39.06 18.03
CA GLN A 148 19.79 38.69 16.73
C GLN A 148 19.76 37.18 16.48
N TRP A 149 20.15 36.38 17.48
CA TRP A 149 20.39 34.96 17.29
C TRP A 149 19.24 34.07 17.78
N LYS A 150 18.23 34.64 18.45
CA LYS A 150 17.10 33.91 19.06
C LYS A 150 17.52 32.76 19.99
N VAL A 151 18.72 32.83 20.56
CA VAL A 151 19.25 31.80 21.48
C VAL A 151 19.14 32.26 22.93
N PRO A 152 18.91 31.34 23.89
CA PRO A 152 18.91 31.66 25.31
C PRO A 152 20.24 32.28 25.77
N PRO A 153 20.21 33.19 26.75
CA PRO A 153 21.40 33.91 27.21
C PRO A 153 22.54 33.02 27.75
N GLY A 154 22.23 31.78 28.19
CA GLY A 154 23.22 30.84 28.72
C GLY A 154 24.01 30.03 27.68
N VAL A 155 23.60 30.01 26.40
CA VAL A 155 24.20 29.10 25.40
C VAL A 155 25.61 29.54 25.00
N ARG A 156 25.91 30.84 25.03
CA ARG A 156 27.23 31.38 24.66
C ARG A 156 28.21 31.51 25.82
N SER A 157 27.75 31.50 27.07
CA SER A 157 28.61 31.67 28.24
C SER A 157 28.05 30.93 29.45
N LEU A 158 28.71 29.83 29.84
CA LEU A 158 28.38 29.02 31.02
C LEU A 158 28.42 29.81 32.35
N SER A 159 29.08 30.97 32.38
CA SER A 159 29.07 31.86 33.56
C SER A 159 27.73 32.60 33.76
N MET A 160 26.81 32.55 32.79
CA MET A 160 25.54 33.26 32.81
C MET A 160 24.36 32.35 33.16
N ILE A 161 24.54 31.46 34.15
CA ILE A 161 23.45 30.65 34.69
C ILE A 161 22.42 31.59 35.35
N PRO A 162 21.14 31.53 34.96
CA PRO A 162 20.10 32.39 35.52
C PRO A 162 19.99 32.19 37.04
N ARG A 163 20.18 33.25 37.81
CA ARG A 163 20.06 33.23 39.29
C ARG A 163 18.65 33.53 39.79
N SER A 164 17.81 34.16 38.98
CA SER A 164 16.45 34.54 39.37
C SER A 164 15.40 33.69 38.66
N PHE A 165 14.27 33.45 39.33
CA PHE A 165 13.11 32.74 38.76
C PHE A 165 12.67 33.35 37.42
N SER A 166 12.60 34.68 37.35
CA SER A 166 12.30 35.42 36.11
C SER A 166 13.29 35.14 34.97
N SER A 167 14.59 35.05 35.28
CA SER A 167 15.63 34.74 34.27
C SER A 167 15.54 33.29 33.78
N TRP A 168 15.17 32.35 34.66
CA TRP A 168 14.87 30.96 34.28
C TRP A 168 13.65 30.88 33.36
N ASN A 169 12.56 31.59 33.71
CA ASN A 169 11.36 31.63 32.88
C ASN A 169 11.64 32.15 31.47
N ILE A 170 12.39 33.25 31.34
CA ILE A 170 12.76 33.82 30.04
C ILE A 170 13.65 32.84 29.25
N SER A 171 14.60 32.19 29.90
CA SER A 171 15.49 31.22 29.24
C SER A 171 14.73 30.00 28.71
N ILE A 172 13.86 29.41 29.53
CA ILE A 172 13.02 28.26 29.14
C ILE A 172 12.05 28.68 28.03
N LEU A 173 11.43 29.86 28.13
CA LEU A 173 10.54 30.37 27.09
C LEU A 173 11.28 30.49 25.75
N THR A 174 12.49 31.04 25.75
CA THR A 174 13.29 31.24 24.54
C THR A 174 13.68 29.89 23.92
N LEU A 175 14.02 28.90 24.76
CA LEU A 175 14.28 27.53 24.33
C LEU A 175 13.04 26.87 23.70
N ILE A 176 11.85 27.05 24.29
CA ILE A 176 10.61 26.50 23.74
C ILE A 176 10.28 27.17 22.39
N ILE A 177 10.43 28.49 22.27
CA ILE A 177 10.26 29.22 20.99
C ILE A 177 11.20 28.67 19.93
N MET A 178 12.46 28.38 20.29
CA MET A 178 13.43 27.78 19.38
C MET A 178 12.99 26.38 18.93
N ILE A 179 12.60 25.50 19.85
CA ILE A 179 12.12 24.14 19.53
C ILE A 179 10.88 24.20 18.63
N GLN A 180 9.95 25.12 18.91
CA GLN A 180 8.70 25.26 18.17
C GLN A 180 8.91 25.51 16.68
N ALA A 181 10.00 26.20 16.29
CA ALA A 181 10.35 26.43 14.89
C ALA A 181 10.58 25.13 14.08
N PHE A 182 10.95 24.04 14.76
CA PHE A 182 11.32 22.75 14.15
C PHE A 182 10.24 21.66 14.28
N THR A 183 9.04 22.00 14.74
CA THR A 183 7.99 21.00 15.02
C THR A 183 7.20 20.54 13.77
N ALA A 184 7.22 21.31 12.68
CA ALA A 184 6.44 21.02 11.47
C ALA A 184 6.68 19.62 10.86
N PRO A 185 7.92 19.09 10.78
CA PRO A 185 8.19 17.74 10.27
C PRO A 185 7.49 16.62 11.05
N ILE A 186 7.26 16.81 12.37
CA ILE A 186 6.58 15.82 13.22
C ILE A 186 5.14 15.63 12.74
N LEU A 187 4.44 16.72 12.41
CA LEU A 187 3.07 16.66 11.94
C LEU A 187 2.98 16.24 10.47
N SER A 188 3.86 16.73 9.58
CA SER A 188 3.84 16.32 8.17
C SER A 188 4.16 14.83 7.99
N GLY A 189 5.00 14.27 8.86
CA GLY A 189 5.30 12.84 8.89
C GLY A 189 4.25 11.99 9.61
N SER A 190 3.12 12.55 10.05
CA SER A 190 2.10 11.79 10.77
C SER A 190 1.13 11.03 9.88
N VAL A 191 1.13 11.27 8.56
CA VAL A 191 0.21 10.65 7.60
C VAL A 191 1.00 9.77 6.62
N ASN A 192 0.70 8.47 6.58
CA ASN A 192 1.27 7.50 5.63
C ASN A 192 0.25 7.05 4.58
N TRP A 193 0.73 6.65 3.39
CA TRP A 193 -0.08 6.19 2.26
C TRP A 193 0.48 4.88 1.67
N ASN A 194 -0.35 3.84 1.49
CA ASN A 194 0.06 2.49 1.04
C ASN A 194 -0.46 2.12 -0.38
N VAL A 195 0.39 1.59 -1.27
CA VAL A 195 0.15 1.39 -2.73
C VAL A 195 -0.20 -0.05 -3.18
N GLY A 196 -0.75 -0.19 -4.42
CA GLY A 196 -0.94 -1.45 -5.18
C GLY A 196 -0.89 -1.27 -6.73
N PHE A 197 -0.66 -2.34 -7.52
CA PHE A 197 -0.16 -2.32 -8.93
C PHE A 197 -0.96 -3.16 -9.98
N SER A 198 -0.71 -2.96 -11.31
CA SER A 198 -0.90 -3.96 -12.40
C SER A 198 -0.13 -3.67 -13.73
N VAL A 199 0.26 -4.71 -14.50
CA VAL A 199 0.76 -4.67 -15.92
C VAL A 199 0.46 -5.99 -16.71
N SER A 200 0.40 -5.91 -18.06
CA SER A 200 -0.09 -6.87 -19.08
C SER A 200 1.00 -7.40 -20.07
N GLN A 201 0.80 -8.58 -20.72
CA GLN A 201 1.00 -8.85 -22.21
C GLN A 201 0.77 -10.33 -22.69
N ASN A 202 0.42 -10.54 -23.99
CA ASN A 202 -0.16 -11.75 -24.69
C ASN A 202 0.82 -12.38 -25.72
N ALA A 203 0.69 -13.69 -26.08
CA ALA A 203 1.13 -14.30 -27.37
C ALA A 203 0.64 -15.77 -27.64
N VAL A 204 0.61 -16.20 -28.93
CA VAL A 204 -0.11 -17.35 -29.60
C VAL A 204 0.78 -18.53 -30.13
N PHE A 205 0.26 -19.78 -30.21
CA PHE A 205 0.78 -21.17 -29.92
C PHE A 205 1.47 -22.13 -30.96
N ASP A 206 2.01 -23.28 -30.45
CA ASP A 206 2.64 -24.53 -31.03
C ASP A 206 2.20 -25.74 -30.12
N LYS A 207 2.33 -27.05 -30.44
CA LYS A 207 1.86 -28.22 -29.63
C LYS A 207 2.81 -28.74 -28.53
N LYS A 208 4.09 -28.36 -28.52
CA LYS A 208 4.92 -28.41 -27.28
C LYS A 208 4.61 -27.25 -26.36
N ARG A 209 3.99 -26.22 -26.91
CA ARG A 209 3.55 -25.06 -26.17
C ARG A 209 2.33 -25.26 -25.25
N PRO A 210 1.32 -26.12 -25.49
CA PRO A 210 0.26 -26.44 -24.56
C PRO A 210 0.85 -26.99 -23.29
N LEU A 211 1.71 -28.00 -23.40
CA LEU A 211 2.38 -28.58 -22.27
C LEU A 211 3.26 -27.56 -21.53
N ARG A 212 4.09 -26.80 -22.25
CA ARG A 212 4.91 -25.74 -21.64
C ARG A 212 4.10 -24.61 -21.03
N THR A 213 2.96 -24.26 -21.62
CA THR A 213 2.04 -23.23 -21.12
C THR A 213 1.29 -23.74 -19.91
N ALA A 214 0.83 -24.99 -19.89
CA ALA A 214 0.27 -25.64 -18.72
C ALA A 214 1.31 -25.69 -17.59
N ALA A 215 2.54 -26.11 -17.85
CA ALA A 215 3.60 -26.08 -16.85
C ALA A 215 3.87 -24.64 -16.34
N GLY A 216 3.85 -23.65 -17.25
CA GLY A 216 3.90 -22.24 -16.88
C GLY A 216 2.70 -21.78 -16.05
N TYR A 217 1.52 -22.34 -16.29
CA TYR A 217 0.29 -22.04 -15.55
C TYR A 217 0.36 -22.58 -14.13
N ALA A 218 0.73 -23.84 -13.96
CA ALA A 218 0.97 -24.44 -12.64
C ALA A 218 1.98 -23.61 -11.84
N ASN A 219 3.09 -23.20 -12.47
CA ASN A 219 4.09 -22.38 -11.81
C ASN A 219 3.53 -21.03 -11.36
N LEU A 220 2.69 -20.38 -12.16
CA LEU A 220 2.09 -19.10 -11.76
C LEU A 220 1.02 -19.27 -10.67
N GLU A 221 0.22 -20.32 -10.72
CA GLU A 221 -0.85 -20.61 -9.76
C GLU A 221 -0.32 -20.97 -8.36
N TRP A 222 0.88 -21.54 -8.29
CA TRP A 222 1.45 -22.09 -7.05
C TRP A 222 2.80 -21.45 -6.66
N ALA A 223 3.29 -20.44 -7.38
CA ALA A 223 4.55 -19.76 -7.07
C ALA A 223 4.54 -18.92 -5.79
N ASP A 224 3.37 -18.55 -5.26
CA ASP A 224 3.29 -17.72 -4.05
C ASP A 224 3.26 -18.61 -2.79
N PRO A 225 4.40 -18.76 -2.07
CA PRO A 225 4.46 -19.60 -0.89
C PRO A 225 3.64 -19.04 0.27
N SER A 226 3.21 -17.77 0.23
CA SER A 226 2.34 -17.20 1.25
C SER A 226 0.90 -17.73 1.17
N THR A 227 0.55 -18.41 0.07
CA THR A 227 -0.79 -18.99 -0.16
C THR A 227 -0.79 -20.51 0.01
N VAL A 228 0.32 -21.11 0.39
CA VAL A 228 0.52 -22.56 0.43
C VAL A 228 1.12 -22.98 1.78
N ASP A 229 0.65 -24.07 2.38
CA ASP A 229 1.17 -24.60 3.63
C ASP A 229 2.45 -25.44 3.42
N SER A 230 2.99 -25.96 4.52
CA SER A 230 4.18 -26.82 4.50
C SER A 230 3.97 -28.19 3.83
N HIS A 231 2.75 -28.52 3.39
CA HIS A 231 2.40 -29.75 2.68
C HIS A 231 2.09 -29.50 1.20
N GLY A 232 2.15 -28.25 0.73
CA GLY A 232 1.79 -27.89 -0.64
C GLY A 232 0.30 -27.59 -0.84
N LYS A 233 -0.50 -27.52 0.23
CA LYS A 233 -1.94 -27.24 0.18
C LYS A 233 -2.23 -25.75 0.28
N SER A 234 -3.30 -25.30 -0.37
CA SER A 234 -3.76 -23.91 -0.22
C SER A 234 -4.17 -23.60 1.22
N ILE A 235 -3.79 -22.41 1.72
CA ILE A 235 -4.26 -21.88 3.01
C ILE A 235 -5.30 -20.77 2.87
N THR A 236 -5.51 -20.28 1.64
CA THR A 236 -6.39 -19.15 1.32
C THR A 236 -7.76 -19.58 0.81
N GLY A 237 -7.92 -20.86 0.45
CA GLY A 237 -9.13 -21.39 -0.15
C GLY A 237 -9.08 -22.90 -0.22
N ASN A 238 -9.79 -23.48 -1.19
CA ASN A 238 -9.93 -24.93 -1.31
C ASN A 238 -8.94 -25.58 -2.28
N GLY A 239 -8.03 -24.80 -2.87
CA GLY A 239 -7.04 -25.28 -3.83
C GLY A 239 -7.56 -25.44 -5.27
N CYS A 240 -8.83 -25.20 -5.56
CA CYS A 240 -9.35 -25.11 -6.93
C CYS A 240 -8.91 -23.75 -7.52
N ARG A 241 -7.76 -23.73 -8.20
CA ARG A 241 -7.14 -22.51 -8.78
C ARG A 241 -7.26 -22.48 -10.29
N HIS A 242 -7.35 -21.28 -10.84
CA HIS A 242 -7.30 -21.04 -12.27
C HIS A 242 -6.66 -19.69 -12.59
N LEU A 243 -5.93 -19.63 -13.70
CA LEU A 243 -5.49 -18.38 -14.28
C LEU A 243 -6.60 -17.70 -15.09
N PHE A 244 -7.19 -16.66 -14.52
CA PHE A 244 -8.05 -15.74 -15.26
C PHE A 244 -7.22 -14.82 -16.15
N GLY A 245 -7.80 -14.49 -17.30
CA GLY A 245 -7.19 -13.63 -18.30
C GLY A 245 -6.89 -12.22 -17.79
N LYS A 246 -6.39 -11.36 -18.68
CA LYS A 246 -6.03 -9.98 -18.33
C LYS A 246 -7.24 -9.05 -18.28
N ASP A 247 -8.18 -9.34 -17.40
CA ASP A 247 -9.26 -8.40 -17.07
C ASP A 247 -8.75 -7.19 -16.27
N GLY A 248 -7.54 -7.26 -15.72
CA GLY A 248 -6.91 -6.17 -14.98
C GLY A 248 -7.46 -6.00 -13.58
N LEU A 249 -8.15 -7.02 -13.04
CA LEU A 249 -8.64 -7.02 -11.67
C LEU A 249 -7.46 -7.17 -10.69
N PRO A 250 -7.38 -6.32 -9.65
CA PRO A 250 -6.35 -6.47 -8.63
C PRO A 250 -6.63 -7.67 -7.71
N PRO A 251 -5.63 -8.13 -6.93
CA PRO A 251 -5.83 -9.09 -5.85
C PRO A 251 -6.97 -8.65 -4.92
N GLU A 252 -7.62 -9.61 -4.26
CA GLU A 252 -8.82 -9.43 -3.43
C GLU A 252 -10.10 -9.06 -4.20
N SER A 253 -10.03 -8.90 -5.53
CA SER A 253 -11.25 -8.84 -6.33
C SER A 253 -11.99 -10.17 -6.23
N VAL A 254 -13.32 -10.11 -6.26
CA VAL A 254 -14.17 -11.30 -6.17
C VAL A 254 -14.84 -11.55 -7.50
N LEU A 255 -14.73 -12.77 -8.01
CA LEU A 255 -15.57 -13.29 -9.08
C LEU A 255 -16.74 -14.06 -8.51
N THR A 256 -17.91 -13.88 -9.11
CA THR A 256 -19.06 -14.75 -8.88
C THR A 256 -19.40 -15.49 -10.16
N ASP A 257 -19.85 -16.72 -10.01
CA ASP A 257 -20.24 -17.62 -11.10
C ASP A 257 -19.06 -17.98 -12.01
N ALA A 258 -17.85 -18.02 -11.44
CA ALA A 258 -16.61 -18.39 -12.13
C ALA A 258 -16.45 -19.91 -12.16
N VAL A 259 -16.18 -20.48 -13.34
CA VAL A 259 -15.88 -21.91 -13.47
C VAL A 259 -14.39 -22.13 -13.24
N LEU A 260 -14.07 -23.04 -12.33
CA LEU A 260 -12.71 -23.35 -11.92
C LEU A 260 -12.48 -24.86 -12.04
N PRO A 261 -11.34 -25.33 -12.55
CA PRO A 261 -11.02 -26.75 -12.45
C PRO A 261 -10.88 -27.12 -10.98
N CYS A 262 -11.34 -28.31 -10.63
CA CYS A 262 -11.11 -28.85 -9.30
C CYS A 262 -10.94 -30.37 -9.30
N ILE A 263 -10.17 -30.85 -8.35
CA ILE A 263 -9.87 -32.26 -8.15
C ILE A 263 -9.84 -32.61 -6.66
N ASP A 264 -10.54 -33.69 -6.32
CA ASP A 264 -10.57 -34.31 -5.01
C ASP A 264 -9.83 -35.64 -5.03
N ILE A 265 -8.82 -35.76 -4.19
CA ILE A 265 -7.97 -36.95 -4.09
C ILE A 265 -8.38 -37.67 -2.83
N HIS A 266 -9.18 -38.72 -3.01
CA HIS A 266 -9.78 -39.49 -1.92
C HIS A 266 -8.72 -40.27 -1.16
N ASP A 267 -7.88 -41.00 -1.90
CA ASP A 267 -6.84 -41.85 -1.35
C ASP A 267 -5.75 -42.18 -2.39
N ILE A 268 -4.54 -42.44 -1.89
CA ILE A 268 -3.43 -43.02 -2.64
C ILE A 268 -3.05 -44.33 -1.96
N HIS A 269 -3.39 -45.45 -2.59
CA HIS A 269 -3.05 -46.79 -2.12
C HIS A 269 -1.76 -47.27 -2.80
N TRP A 270 -0.66 -47.25 -2.06
CA TRP A 270 0.62 -47.78 -2.51
C TRP A 270 0.68 -49.30 -2.43
N ILE A 271 1.08 -49.94 -3.54
CA ILE A 271 1.14 -51.40 -3.64
C ILE A 271 2.25 -51.93 -2.72
N ARG A 272 1.94 -52.98 -1.95
CA ARG A 272 2.87 -53.57 -0.96
C ARG A 272 3.41 -54.93 -1.35
N SER A 273 2.78 -55.57 -2.33
CA SER A 273 3.09 -56.94 -2.75
C SER A 273 2.98 -57.08 -4.27
N GLU A 274 3.70 -58.04 -4.84
CA GLU A 274 3.72 -58.26 -6.30
C GLU A 274 2.37 -58.80 -6.80
N ASP A 275 1.62 -59.54 -5.96
CA ASP A 275 0.31 -60.09 -6.26
C ASP A 275 -0.81 -59.04 -6.38
N GLU A 276 -0.61 -57.84 -5.84
CA GLU A 276 -1.50 -56.70 -6.02
C GLU A 276 -1.35 -56.01 -7.39
N LEU A 277 -0.25 -56.27 -8.11
CA LEU A 277 0.04 -55.68 -9.42
C LEU A 277 -0.32 -56.66 -10.53
N THR A 278 -1.18 -56.25 -11.46
CA THR A 278 -1.45 -57.06 -12.67
C THR A 278 -0.45 -56.68 -13.77
N GLY A 279 -0.10 -57.61 -14.66
CA GLY A 279 0.81 -57.32 -15.79
C GLY A 279 0.34 -56.12 -16.63
N SER A 280 -0.97 -55.97 -16.80
CA SER A 280 -1.57 -54.82 -17.48
C SER A 280 -1.45 -53.49 -16.74
N ASP A 281 -1.13 -53.46 -15.44
CA ASP A 281 -0.96 -52.21 -14.70
C ASP A 281 0.40 -51.54 -14.98
N TRP A 282 1.41 -52.32 -15.36
CA TRP A 282 2.80 -51.83 -15.50
C TRP A 282 3.61 -52.49 -16.63
N ASP A 283 3.62 -53.82 -16.70
CA ASP A 283 4.53 -54.55 -17.60
C ASP A 283 4.14 -54.40 -19.09
N ASP A 284 2.85 -54.19 -19.36
CA ASP A 284 2.30 -54.04 -20.71
C ASP A 284 2.22 -52.57 -21.18
N VAL A 285 2.62 -51.61 -20.33
CA VAL A 285 2.55 -50.17 -20.65
C VAL A 285 3.77 -49.79 -21.49
N ASP A 286 3.55 -49.46 -22.77
CA ASP A 286 4.62 -48.93 -23.62
C ASP A 286 4.91 -47.46 -23.28
N ASP A 287 6.18 -47.10 -23.33
CA ASP A 287 6.72 -45.77 -23.05
C ASP A 287 6.09 -44.71 -23.99
N ASP A 288 5.85 -45.09 -25.24
CA ASP A 288 5.25 -44.25 -26.27
C ASP A 288 3.74 -44.02 -26.07
N ASP A 289 3.05 -44.92 -25.36
CA ASP A 289 1.61 -44.81 -25.10
C ASP A 289 1.28 -43.86 -23.93
N LEU A 290 2.29 -43.44 -23.17
CA LEU A 290 2.15 -42.53 -22.02
C LEU A 290 2.27 -41.05 -22.40
N THR A 291 2.80 -40.72 -23.58
CA THR A 291 3.08 -39.34 -23.99
C THR A 291 2.15 -38.84 -25.10
N LEU A 292 1.76 -37.56 -25.01
CA LEU A 292 1.00 -36.86 -26.05
C LEU A 292 1.85 -35.89 -26.87
N VAL A 293 3.11 -35.73 -26.51
CA VAL A 293 4.03 -34.76 -27.11
C VAL A 293 5.27 -35.43 -27.73
N ASP A 294 5.20 -36.75 -27.92
CA ASP A 294 6.30 -37.61 -28.37
C ASP A 294 7.55 -37.46 -27.47
N ASP A 295 7.33 -37.37 -26.15
CA ASP A 295 8.37 -37.20 -25.13
C ASP A 295 8.08 -38.07 -23.92
N THR A 296 8.59 -39.31 -23.96
CA THR A 296 8.34 -40.37 -22.98
C THR A 296 8.61 -39.93 -21.52
N PRO A 297 7.59 -39.91 -20.65
CA PRO A 297 7.73 -39.63 -19.22
C PRO A 297 8.76 -40.51 -18.51
N LEU A 298 8.85 -41.78 -18.90
CA LEU A 298 9.78 -42.78 -18.34
C LEU A 298 11.26 -42.53 -18.69
N SER A 299 11.55 -41.66 -19.64
CA SER A 299 12.92 -41.27 -20.00
C SER A 299 13.54 -40.24 -19.04
N TYR A 300 12.72 -39.64 -18.17
CA TYR A 300 13.14 -38.62 -17.21
C TYR A 300 13.65 -39.25 -15.91
N TYR A 301 14.97 -39.36 -15.79
CA TYR A 301 15.63 -40.06 -14.67
C TYR A 301 15.81 -39.20 -13.41
N HIS A 302 14.76 -38.51 -12.97
CA HIS A 302 14.79 -37.64 -11.79
C HIS A 302 13.97 -38.22 -10.64
N GLU A 303 14.53 -38.23 -9.43
CA GLU A 303 13.79 -38.60 -8.22
C GLU A 303 12.59 -37.65 -8.03
N GLY A 304 11.43 -38.20 -7.68
CA GLY A 304 10.20 -37.41 -7.49
C GLY A 304 9.37 -37.15 -8.74
N VAL A 305 9.82 -37.62 -9.92
CA VAL A 305 8.96 -37.72 -11.10
C VAL A 305 7.81 -38.66 -10.80
N ALA A 306 6.59 -38.16 -10.90
CA ALA A 306 5.39 -38.97 -10.75
C ALA A 306 4.47 -38.77 -11.95
N MET A 307 3.71 -39.80 -12.27
CA MET A 307 2.77 -39.81 -13.37
C MET A 307 1.53 -40.62 -13.01
N VAL A 308 0.38 -40.18 -13.50
CA VAL A 308 -0.92 -40.82 -13.28
C VAL A 308 -1.54 -41.16 -14.63
N PHE A 309 -1.88 -42.42 -14.84
CA PHE A 309 -2.37 -42.92 -16.13
C PHE A 309 -3.39 -44.05 -15.98
N ASN A 310 -4.03 -44.44 -17.09
CA ASN A 310 -4.85 -45.63 -17.18
C ASN A 310 -4.29 -46.55 -18.26
N SER A 311 -3.81 -47.73 -17.88
CA SER A 311 -3.24 -48.69 -18.82
C SER A 311 -4.26 -49.25 -19.84
N THR A 312 -5.55 -49.23 -19.51
CA THR A 312 -6.62 -49.71 -20.40
C THR A 312 -7.19 -48.63 -21.33
N ASP A 313 -6.84 -47.37 -21.08
CA ASP A 313 -7.36 -46.19 -21.77
C ASP A 313 -6.19 -45.21 -21.99
N LEU A 314 -5.12 -45.73 -22.57
CA LEU A 314 -3.99 -44.94 -23.02
C LEU A 314 -4.43 -44.19 -24.27
N ARG A 315 -4.28 -42.87 -24.21
CA ARG A 315 -4.84 -41.97 -25.21
C ARG A 315 -4.17 -42.21 -26.56
N ARG A 316 -4.99 -42.30 -27.62
CA ARG A 316 -4.53 -42.11 -29.00
C ARG A 316 -4.56 -40.61 -29.33
N GLY A 317 -3.55 -40.13 -30.07
CA GLY A 317 -3.36 -38.70 -30.37
C GLY A 317 -4.66 -37.97 -30.74
N PRO A 318 -4.82 -36.70 -30.33
CA PRO A 318 -6.09 -35.98 -30.39
C PRO A 318 -6.74 -36.06 -31.77
N ASN A 319 -8.04 -36.40 -31.79
CA ASN A 319 -8.86 -36.11 -32.96
C ASN A 319 -8.93 -34.58 -33.06
N THR A 320 -8.39 -34.00 -34.13
CA THR A 320 -8.20 -32.55 -34.31
C THR A 320 -9.50 -31.81 -34.58
N THR A 321 -10.62 -32.23 -33.99
CA THR A 321 -11.93 -31.66 -34.29
C THR A 321 -12.06 -30.28 -33.66
N ASP A 322 -12.54 -29.30 -34.46
CA ASP A 322 -12.77 -27.90 -34.05
C ASP A 322 -13.87 -27.73 -32.96
N THR A 323 -14.47 -28.82 -32.49
CA THR A 323 -15.55 -28.82 -31.50
C THR A 323 -15.05 -29.33 -30.15
N PRO A 324 -15.39 -28.67 -29.03
CA PRO A 324 -15.12 -29.20 -27.70
C PRO A 324 -15.68 -30.62 -27.54
N PRO A 325 -14.95 -31.54 -26.87
CA PRO A 325 -15.47 -32.88 -26.58
C PRO A 325 -16.71 -32.80 -25.67
N PRO A 326 -17.53 -33.86 -25.60
CA PRO A 326 -18.68 -33.91 -24.69
C PRO A 326 -18.26 -33.65 -23.24
N PRO A 327 -19.06 -32.92 -22.44
CA PRO A 327 -18.77 -32.70 -21.02
C PRO A 327 -18.56 -34.01 -20.27
N TYR A 328 -17.49 -34.08 -19.49
CA TYR A 328 -17.09 -35.28 -18.75
C TYR A 328 -16.81 -34.94 -17.29
N LEU A 329 -17.21 -35.85 -16.39
CA LEU A 329 -16.86 -35.83 -14.97
C LEU A 329 -16.15 -37.15 -14.68
N TYR A 330 -14.92 -37.08 -14.16
CA TYR A 330 -14.18 -38.27 -13.80
C TYR A 330 -14.37 -38.59 -12.32
N SER A 331 -14.62 -39.86 -12.00
CA SER A 331 -14.53 -40.37 -10.63
C SER A 331 -14.09 -41.83 -10.68
N GLY A 332 -12.93 -42.14 -10.12
CA GLY A 332 -12.44 -43.51 -10.07
C GLY A 332 -10.94 -43.61 -9.83
N THR A 333 -10.41 -44.80 -10.05
CA THR A 333 -9.02 -45.15 -9.73
C THR A 333 -8.12 -45.15 -10.95
N ARG A 334 -6.93 -44.58 -10.83
CA ARG A 334 -5.83 -44.62 -11.82
C ARG A 334 -4.58 -45.24 -11.23
N ILE A 335 -3.68 -45.69 -12.10
CA ILE A 335 -2.33 -46.10 -11.69
C ILE A 335 -1.50 -44.85 -11.49
N VAL A 336 -0.71 -44.84 -10.43
CA VAL A 336 0.32 -43.84 -10.18
C VAL A 336 1.68 -44.51 -10.11
N ALA A 337 2.65 -43.94 -10.79
CA ALA A 337 4.04 -44.37 -10.73
C ALA A 337 4.90 -43.21 -10.27
N LEU A 338 5.69 -43.42 -9.22
CA LEU A 338 6.62 -42.45 -8.64
C LEU A 338 8.06 -42.97 -8.79
N MET A 339 8.90 -42.23 -9.48
CA MET A 339 10.32 -42.54 -9.58
C MET A 339 11.03 -42.21 -8.27
N LEU A 340 11.51 -43.25 -7.59
CA LEU A 340 12.32 -43.13 -6.38
C LEU A 340 13.77 -42.77 -6.71
N GLY A 341 14.25 -43.23 -7.87
CA GLY A 341 15.54 -42.83 -8.42
C GLY A 341 16.12 -43.88 -9.38
N ARG A 342 17.31 -43.57 -9.88
CA ARG A 342 18.06 -44.41 -10.83
C ARG A 342 19.37 -44.85 -10.21
N TYR A 343 19.61 -46.15 -10.22
CA TYR A 343 20.76 -46.77 -9.56
C TYR A 343 21.43 -47.78 -10.48
N ASN A 344 22.60 -48.28 -10.09
CA ASN A 344 23.18 -49.44 -10.76
C ASN A 344 22.32 -50.68 -10.48
N VAL A 345 22.23 -51.59 -11.45
CA VAL A 345 21.43 -52.82 -11.29
C VAL A 345 21.85 -53.57 -10.03
N THR A 346 20.88 -53.92 -9.19
CA THR A 346 21.08 -54.71 -7.98
C THR A 346 20.29 -56.02 -8.02
N ASP A 347 20.70 -56.98 -7.18
CA ASP A 347 19.99 -58.23 -6.94
C ASP A 347 19.80 -58.43 -5.42
N PRO A 348 18.58 -58.34 -4.88
CA PRO A 348 17.31 -58.12 -5.59
C PRO A 348 17.20 -56.69 -6.16
N PRO A 349 16.38 -56.46 -7.21
CA PRO A 349 16.21 -55.15 -7.82
C PRO A 349 15.83 -54.06 -6.81
N CYS A 350 16.34 -52.84 -7.02
CA CYS A 350 16.05 -51.67 -6.20
C CYS A 350 16.43 -51.80 -4.71
N SER A 351 17.40 -52.67 -4.38
CA SER A 351 17.88 -52.86 -3.01
C SER A 351 18.89 -51.79 -2.55
N ALA A 352 19.48 -51.03 -3.48
CA ALA A 352 20.43 -49.95 -3.18
C ALA A 352 19.80 -48.59 -2.80
N LEU A 353 18.48 -48.50 -2.68
CA LEU A 353 17.77 -47.26 -2.31
C LEU A 353 18.04 -46.90 -0.83
N LYS A 354 19.12 -46.18 -0.56
CA LYS A 354 19.42 -45.58 0.75
C LYS A 354 19.36 -44.07 0.64
N ASN A 355 18.42 -43.47 1.40
CA ASN A 355 18.19 -42.02 1.50
C ASN A 355 17.80 -41.34 0.17
N THR A 356 16.55 -41.53 -0.25
CA THR A 356 15.95 -40.76 -1.37
C THR A 356 15.57 -39.34 -0.93
N ILE A 357 15.14 -38.48 -1.84
CA ILE A 357 14.50 -37.19 -1.47
C ILE A 357 13.28 -37.34 -0.55
N PHE A 358 12.66 -38.53 -0.51
CA PHE A 358 11.55 -38.86 0.37
C PHE A 358 11.98 -39.46 1.72
N GLY A 359 13.29 -39.60 1.97
CA GLY A 359 13.84 -40.25 3.16
C GLY A 359 14.08 -41.76 2.97
N ASP A 360 13.96 -42.52 4.06
CA ASP A 360 14.13 -43.98 4.05
C ASP A 360 12.84 -44.69 3.63
N ILE A 361 12.71 -44.95 2.33
CA ILE A 361 11.57 -45.66 1.75
C ILE A 361 11.47 -47.11 2.25
N ASN A 362 12.57 -47.73 2.69
CA ASN A 362 12.51 -49.11 3.19
C ASN A 362 11.67 -49.21 4.47
N ALA A 363 11.63 -48.14 5.27
CA ALA A 363 10.81 -48.07 6.48
C ALA A 363 9.30 -48.03 6.18
N LEU A 364 8.90 -47.70 4.94
CA LEU A 364 7.50 -47.54 4.55
C LEU A 364 6.84 -48.86 4.09
N GLY A 365 7.63 -49.92 3.89
CA GLY A 365 7.10 -51.27 3.62
C GLY A 365 6.45 -51.45 2.24
N TYR A 366 6.94 -50.71 1.25
CA TYR A 366 6.36 -50.60 -0.09
C TYR A 366 6.97 -51.56 -1.11
N HIS A 367 6.14 -52.03 -2.06
CA HIS A 367 6.61 -52.77 -3.22
C HIS A 367 7.29 -51.82 -4.21
N ARG A 368 8.40 -52.29 -4.80
CA ARG A 368 9.21 -51.53 -5.75
C ARG A 368 9.31 -52.30 -7.03
N VAL A 369 9.10 -51.62 -8.15
CA VAL A 369 9.16 -52.24 -9.47
C VAL A 369 10.33 -51.66 -10.24
N ARG A 370 11.07 -52.53 -10.92
CA ARG A 370 12.14 -52.16 -11.84
C ARG A 370 11.52 -51.82 -13.20
N SER A 371 11.86 -50.64 -13.75
CA SER A 371 11.58 -50.37 -15.17
C SER A 371 12.69 -50.91 -16.07
N ARG A 372 12.35 -51.20 -17.33
CA ARG A 372 13.16 -51.88 -18.37
C ARG A 372 14.33 -51.04 -18.91
N VAL A 373 15.14 -50.41 -18.08
CA VAL A 373 16.13 -49.44 -18.57
C VAL A 373 17.55 -49.99 -18.46
N ASN A 374 17.97 -50.68 -19.53
CA ASN A 374 19.35 -51.10 -19.86
C ASN A 374 20.07 -52.03 -18.85
N SER A 375 21.19 -52.64 -19.29
CA SER A 375 21.92 -53.67 -18.52
C SER A 375 22.78 -53.12 -17.38
N VAL A 376 22.86 -51.79 -17.23
CA VAL A 376 23.81 -51.12 -16.33
C VAL A 376 23.10 -50.37 -15.21
N HIS A 377 21.93 -49.79 -15.50
CA HIS A 377 21.14 -49.08 -14.52
C HIS A 377 19.78 -49.74 -14.31
N GLU A 378 19.12 -49.40 -13.21
CA GLU A 378 17.72 -49.70 -12.98
C GLU A 378 17.02 -48.43 -12.49
N ASN A 379 15.85 -48.15 -13.07
CA ASN A 379 14.96 -47.12 -12.56
C ASN A 379 13.99 -47.79 -11.60
N CYS A 380 13.97 -47.27 -10.37
CA CYS A 380 13.15 -47.80 -9.30
C CYS A 380 11.90 -46.96 -9.17
N TYR A 381 10.76 -47.59 -9.43
CA TYR A 381 9.46 -46.97 -9.28
C TYR A 381 8.74 -47.53 -8.08
N HIS A 382 8.00 -46.65 -7.43
CA HIS A 382 6.97 -47.00 -6.51
C HIS A 382 5.61 -46.89 -7.21
N ILE A 383 4.84 -47.98 -7.22
CA ILE A 383 3.58 -48.07 -7.95
C ILE A 383 2.43 -48.09 -6.95
N GLY A 384 1.37 -47.36 -7.28
CA GLY A 384 0.17 -47.27 -6.47
C GLY A 384 -1.08 -47.09 -7.31
N ARG A 385 -2.20 -46.95 -6.61
CA ARG A 385 -3.51 -46.63 -7.15
C ARG A 385 -3.98 -45.33 -6.50
N VAL A 386 -4.33 -44.34 -7.31
CA VAL A 386 -4.90 -43.07 -6.83
C VAL A 386 -6.37 -43.01 -7.19
N ASN A 387 -7.21 -42.81 -6.19
CA ASN A 387 -8.65 -42.66 -6.34
C ASN A 387 -9.00 -41.18 -6.22
N PHE A 388 -9.60 -40.62 -7.26
CA PHE A 388 -9.91 -39.19 -7.29
C PHE A 388 -11.15 -38.88 -8.12
N THR A 389 -11.76 -37.73 -7.82
CA THR A 389 -12.81 -37.11 -8.62
C THR A 389 -12.26 -35.84 -9.23
N ALA A 390 -12.39 -35.68 -10.55
CA ALA A 390 -11.91 -34.51 -11.27
C ALA A 390 -13.02 -33.94 -12.15
N GLY A 391 -13.22 -32.63 -12.06
CA GLY A 391 -14.23 -31.89 -12.79
C GLY A 391 -13.97 -30.39 -12.72
N VAL A 392 -15.03 -29.60 -12.81
CA VAL A 392 -15.00 -28.16 -12.52
C VAL A 392 -15.95 -27.83 -11.38
N THR A 393 -15.82 -26.65 -10.80
CA THR A 393 -16.77 -26.08 -9.84
C THR A 393 -17.19 -24.69 -10.34
N THR A 394 -18.48 -24.40 -10.24
CA THR A 394 -18.99 -23.04 -10.46
C THR A 394 -18.97 -22.30 -9.12
N SER A 395 -17.92 -21.52 -8.89
CA SER A 395 -17.72 -20.82 -7.63
C SER A 395 -18.67 -19.63 -7.49
N ARG A 396 -19.41 -19.60 -6.38
CA ARG A 396 -20.23 -18.44 -5.98
C ARG A 396 -19.37 -17.26 -5.53
N ARG A 397 -18.13 -17.55 -5.11
CA ARG A 397 -17.19 -16.56 -4.59
C ARG A 397 -15.78 -17.08 -4.79
N ALA A 398 -15.17 -16.68 -5.90
CA ALA A 398 -13.75 -16.90 -6.13
C ALA A 398 -12.99 -15.60 -5.92
N THR A 399 -11.80 -15.64 -5.35
CA THR A 399 -11.01 -14.44 -5.04
C THR A 399 -9.71 -14.44 -5.82
N TYR A 400 -9.31 -13.28 -6.35
CA TYR A 400 -7.97 -13.11 -6.92
C TYR A 400 -6.93 -13.17 -5.80
N LEU A 401 -6.08 -14.20 -5.80
CA LEU A 401 -4.89 -14.27 -4.95
C LEU A 401 -3.79 -13.35 -5.48
N THR A 402 -3.61 -13.39 -6.79
CA THR A 402 -2.71 -12.50 -7.54
C THR A 402 -3.50 -11.88 -8.70
N PRO A 403 -2.98 -10.90 -9.46
CA PRO A 403 -3.72 -10.29 -10.58
C PRO A 403 -4.15 -11.24 -11.71
N ARG A 404 -3.81 -12.54 -11.62
CA ARG A 404 -4.17 -13.56 -12.60
C ARG A 404 -4.67 -14.85 -11.97
N VAL A 405 -4.27 -15.16 -10.74
CA VAL A 405 -4.65 -16.42 -10.08
C VAL A 405 -5.89 -16.17 -9.27
N VAL A 406 -6.95 -16.92 -9.58
CA VAL A 406 -8.20 -16.93 -8.82
C VAL A 406 -8.34 -18.28 -8.13
N GLU A 407 -8.88 -18.27 -6.92
CA GLU A 407 -9.16 -19.46 -6.14
C GLU A 407 -10.58 -19.46 -5.59
N ASP A 408 -11.24 -20.62 -5.65
CA ASP A 408 -12.54 -20.83 -5.02
C ASP A 408 -12.44 -20.77 -3.49
N GLN A 409 -13.33 -19.99 -2.87
CA GLN A 409 -13.40 -19.80 -1.42
C GLN A 409 -14.42 -20.72 -0.75
N THR A 410 -15.11 -21.55 -1.53
CA THR A 410 -16.06 -22.55 -1.01
C THR A 410 -15.28 -23.62 -0.24
N ALA A 411 -15.68 -23.93 1.00
CA ALA A 411 -15.04 -24.99 1.77
C ALA A 411 -15.01 -26.29 0.96
N PHE A 412 -13.89 -27.01 0.99
CA PHE A 412 -13.66 -28.11 0.05
C PHE A 412 -14.75 -29.19 0.09
N ASN A 413 -15.26 -29.53 1.28
CA ASN A 413 -16.36 -30.49 1.45
C ASN A 413 -17.71 -30.03 0.87
N ASP A 414 -17.86 -28.73 0.60
CA ASP A 414 -19.06 -28.14 0.02
C ASP A 414 -18.91 -27.89 -1.50
N VAL A 415 -17.75 -28.23 -2.08
CA VAL A 415 -17.49 -28.09 -3.52
C VAL A 415 -18.35 -29.07 -4.29
N LYS A 416 -19.07 -28.55 -5.29
CA LYS A 416 -19.87 -29.36 -6.20
C LYS A 416 -19.12 -29.55 -7.51
N PHE A 417 -18.70 -30.78 -7.78
CA PHE A 417 -18.05 -31.14 -9.03
C PHE A 417 -19.07 -31.26 -10.17
N GLU A 418 -18.78 -30.60 -11.28
CA GLU A 418 -19.60 -30.54 -12.48
C GLU A 418 -18.81 -31.06 -13.69
N PRO A 419 -19.47 -31.71 -14.66
CA PRO A 419 -18.82 -32.17 -15.88
C PRO A 419 -18.42 -30.99 -16.77
N ASN A 420 -17.27 -31.09 -17.43
CA ASN A 420 -16.81 -30.10 -18.40
C ASN A 420 -16.05 -30.79 -19.55
N SER A 421 -16.08 -30.19 -20.75
CA SER A 421 -15.48 -30.75 -21.95
C SER A 421 -13.99 -31.09 -21.77
N TRP A 422 -13.23 -30.24 -21.09
CA TRP A 422 -11.77 -30.40 -21.04
C TRP A 422 -11.27 -31.31 -19.92
N VAL A 423 -12.16 -31.88 -19.10
CA VAL A 423 -11.78 -32.72 -17.95
C VAL A 423 -11.04 -33.98 -18.40
N HIS A 424 -11.60 -34.69 -19.38
CA HIS A 424 -11.01 -35.94 -19.88
C HIS A 424 -9.63 -35.69 -20.52
N GLU A 425 -9.56 -34.64 -21.32
CA GLU A 425 -8.36 -34.18 -22.02
C GLU A 425 -7.25 -33.74 -21.05
N ALA A 426 -7.61 -33.05 -19.97
CA ALA A 426 -6.69 -32.63 -18.92
C ALA A 426 -6.10 -33.83 -18.15
N ILE A 427 -6.94 -34.84 -17.86
CA ILE A 427 -6.49 -36.07 -17.20
C ILE A 427 -5.51 -36.83 -18.10
N TRP A 428 -5.76 -36.88 -19.40
CA TRP A 428 -4.84 -37.51 -20.35
C TRP A 428 -3.49 -36.81 -20.48
N LEU A 429 -3.39 -35.52 -20.17
CA LEU A 429 -2.12 -34.78 -20.16
C LEU A 429 -1.30 -34.97 -18.88
N LEU A 430 -1.85 -35.65 -17.86
CA LEU A 430 -1.19 -35.78 -16.56
C LEU A 430 0.18 -36.46 -16.61
N PRO A 431 0.42 -37.56 -17.36
CA PRO A 431 1.74 -38.19 -17.37
C PRO A 431 2.85 -37.25 -17.83
N ASP A 432 2.62 -36.54 -18.94
CA ASP A 432 3.57 -35.55 -19.48
C ASP A 432 3.73 -34.36 -18.53
N LEU A 433 2.62 -33.82 -18.04
CA LEU A 433 2.64 -32.57 -17.28
C LEU A 433 3.18 -32.78 -15.86
N MET A 434 2.78 -33.83 -15.16
CA MET A 434 3.33 -34.14 -13.84
C MET A 434 4.84 -34.41 -13.92
N THR A 435 5.29 -35.13 -14.94
CA THR A 435 6.73 -35.34 -15.20
C THR A 435 7.45 -34.03 -15.43
N MET A 436 6.91 -33.18 -16.29
CA MET A 436 7.48 -31.86 -16.57
C MET A 436 7.54 -30.99 -15.29
N LEU A 437 6.49 -30.98 -14.48
CA LEU A 437 6.44 -30.22 -13.23
C LEU A 437 7.47 -30.73 -12.20
N SER A 438 7.62 -32.05 -12.06
CA SER A 438 8.65 -32.65 -11.20
C SER A 438 10.06 -32.27 -11.66
N VAL A 439 10.35 -32.35 -12.96
CA VAL A 439 11.67 -32.02 -13.52
C VAL A 439 11.98 -30.52 -13.38
N MET A 440 10.98 -29.66 -13.56
CA MET A 440 11.14 -28.23 -13.36
C MET A 440 11.32 -27.85 -11.88
N ASN A 441 10.91 -28.71 -10.95
CA ASN A 441 10.92 -28.50 -9.50
C ASN A 441 10.36 -27.12 -9.07
N ALA A 442 9.36 -26.64 -9.83
CA ALA A 442 8.87 -25.27 -9.70
C ALA A 442 7.74 -25.14 -8.67
N SER A 443 7.13 -26.26 -8.29
CA SER A 443 6.05 -26.34 -7.30
C SER A 443 6.53 -26.38 -5.84
N GLN A 444 7.85 -26.50 -5.62
CA GLN A 444 8.49 -26.57 -4.29
C GLN A 444 7.81 -27.56 -3.34
N LEU A 445 7.28 -28.66 -3.88
CA LEU A 445 6.51 -29.62 -3.10
C LEU A 445 7.42 -30.33 -2.07
N PRO A 446 6.97 -30.45 -0.82
CA PRO A 446 7.73 -31.10 0.24
C PRO A 446 7.78 -32.60 -0.01
N THR A 447 9.00 -33.13 -0.15
CA THR A 447 9.25 -34.54 -0.48
C THR A 447 9.56 -35.39 0.75
N TYR A 448 10.36 -34.89 1.69
CA TYR A 448 10.85 -35.70 2.81
C TYR A 448 9.71 -36.25 3.68
N GLY A 449 9.58 -37.58 3.74
CA GLY A 449 8.55 -38.27 4.53
C GLY A 449 7.10 -37.98 4.09
N ASN A 450 6.89 -37.45 2.88
CA ASN A 450 5.60 -36.95 2.42
C ASN A 450 5.28 -37.42 0.98
N VAL A 451 5.40 -38.73 0.75
CA VAL A 451 5.15 -39.33 -0.57
C VAL A 451 3.73 -39.03 -1.07
N ASP A 452 2.72 -39.26 -0.22
CA ASP A 452 1.30 -39.03 -0.56
C ASP A 452 1.01 -37.57 -0.85
N GLY A 453 1.52 -36.66 -0.02
CA GLY A 453 1.34 -35.22 -0.21
C GLY A 453 2.02 -34.73 -1.49
N HIS A 454 3.26 -35.16 -1.75
CA HIS A 454 3.96 -34.80 -2.99
C HIS A 454 3.20 -35.24 -4.24
N VAL A 455 2.79 -36.51 -4.29
CA VAL A 455 2.07 -37.06 -5.44
C VAL A 455 0.68 -36.45 -5.57
N GLY A 456 -0.03 -36.26 -4.46
CA GLY A 456 -1.36 -35.67 -4.44
C GLY A 456 -1.36 -34.23 -4.92
N GLU A 457 -0.43 -33.40 -4.42
CA GLU A 457 -0.34 -32.00 -4.86
C GLU A 457 0.19 -31.90 -6.30
N LEU A 458 1.13 -32.74 -6.72
CA LEU A 458 1.58 -32.75 -8.12
C LEU A 458 0.45 -33.11 -9.09
N LEU A 459 -0.38 -34.10 -8.73
CA LEU A 459 -1.58 -34.47 -9.48
C LEU A 459 -2.57 -33.31 -9.53
N ARG A 460 -2.81 -32.64 -8.40
CA ARG A 460 -3.69 -31.46 -8.33
C ARG A 460 -3.19 -30.35 -9.25
N GLN A 461 -1.95 -29.93 -9.10
CA GLN A 461 -1.36 -28.86 -9.91
C GLN A 461 -1.33 -29.20 -11.40
N GLY A 462 -0.99 -30.45 -11.74
CA GLY A 462 -1.04 -30.95 -13.11
C GLY A 462 -2.45 -30.86 -13.70
N TYR A 463 -3.47 -31.35 -12.99
CA TYR A 463 -4.85 -31.31 -13.48
C TYR A 463 -5.35 -29.87 -13.71
N LEU A 464 -5.20 -29.00 -12.70
CA LEU A 464 -5.67 -27.61 -12.76
C LEU A 464 -5.03 -26.86 -13.93
N ALA A 465 -3.73 -27.03 -14.10
CA ALA A 465 -2.98 -26.35 -15.14
C ALA A 465 -3.23 -26.92 -16.55
N ALA A 466 -3.38 -28.24 -16.69
CA ALA A 466 -3.76 -28.87 -17.95
C ALA A 466 -5.16 -28.39 -18.39
N TRP A 467 -6.13 -28.43 -17.48
CA TRP A 467 -7.47 -27.93 -17.75
C TRP A 467 -7.44 -26.44 -18.08
N GLY A 468 -6.74 -25.63 -17.29
CA GLY A 468 -6.68 -24.18 -17.49
C GLY A 468 -6.09 -23.80 -18.84
N MET A 469 -5.05 -24.51 -19.27
CA MET A 469 -4.47 -24.34 -20.61
C MET A 469 -5.45 -24.74 -21.71
N LEU A 470 -6.16 -25.86 -21.57
CA LEU A 470 -7.11 -26.33 -22.58
C LEU A 470 -8.34 -25.41 -22.69
N ALA A 471 -8.92 -25.04 -21.55
CA ALA A 471 -10.05 -24.11 -21.46
C ALA A 471 -9.70 -22.75 -22.04
N HIS A 472 -8.51 -22.22 -21.73
CA HIS A 472 -8.05 -20.94 -22.27
C HIS A 472 -7.71 -21.00 -23.76
N GLY A 473 -7.09 -22.09 -24.22
CA GLY A 473 -6.61 -22.24 -25.60
C GLY A 473 -7.69 -22.62 -26.60
N TYR A 474 -8.69 -23.39 -26.18
CA TYR A 474 -9.68 -24.04 -27.06
C TYR A 474 -11.14 -23.82 -26.64
N GLY A 475 -11.41 -23.16 -25.51
CA GLY A 475 -12.77 -22.80 -25.11
C GLY A 475 -13.43 -21.86 -26.11
N GLN A 476 -14.57 -22.26 -26.68
CA GLN A 476 -15.34 -21.46 -27.64
C GLN A 476 -16.20 -20.37 -26.97
N GLU A 477 -16.40 -20.42 -25.66
CA GLU A 477 -17.24 -19.48 -24.92
C GLU A 477 -16.38 -18.66 -23.96
N THR A 478 -16.45 -17.33 -24.09
CA THR A 478 -16.03 -16.43 -23.02
C THR A 478 -17.02 -16.63 -21.88
N GLU A 479 -16.65 -17.45 -20.89
CA GLU A 479 -17.44 -17.61 -19.67
C GLU A 479 -17.79 -16.24 -19.11
N THR A 480 -19.09 -15.99 -18.93
CA THR A 480 -19.57 -14.69 -18.44
C THR A 480 -19.62 -14.73 -16.93
N TYR A 481 -18.52 -14.36 -16.30
CA TYR A 481 -18.46 -14.16 -14.85
C TYR A 481 -18.80 -12.72 -14.48
N LYS A 482 -19.23 -12.50 -13.24
CA LYS A 482 -19.38 -11.14 -12.69
C LYS A 482 -18.20 -10.84 -11.78
N ALA A 483 -17.56 -9.71 -12.01
CA ALA A 483 -16.45 -9.24 -11.21
C ALA A 483 -16.88 -8.12 -10.24
N LEU A 484 -16.48 -8.26 -8.98
CA LEU A 484 -16.51 -7.24 -7.95
C LEU A 484 -15.06 -6.76 -7.76
N PRO A 485 -14.62 -5.73 -8.50
CA PRO A 485 -13.23 -5.29 -8.46
C PRO A 485 -12.88 -4.75 -7.07
N ALA A 486 -11.79 -5.24 -6.48
CA ALA A 486 -11.20 -4.60 -5.33
C ALA A 486 -10.69 -3.22 -5.76
N LYS A 487 -11.20 -2.16 -5.12
CA LYS A 487 -10.71 -0.80 -5.37
C LYS A 487 -9.61 -0.52 -4.37
N GLY A 488 -8.36 -0.59 -4.82
CA GLY A 488 -7.23 -0.05 -4.06
C GLY A 488 -7.48 1.42 -3.74
N ARG A 489 -7.63 1.74 -2.46
CA ARG A 489 -7.73 3.12 -1.98
C ARG A 489 -6.58 3.38 -1.02
N LEU A 490 -5.96 4.54 -1.17
CA LEU A 490 -4.93 5.00 -0.26
C LEU A 490 -5.63 5.40 1.04
N VAL A 491 -5.54 4.54 2.05
CA VAL A 491 -6.06 4.85 3.39
C VAL A 491 -5.01 5.70 4.11
N ALA A 492 -5.41 6.87 4.56
CA ALA A 492 -4.58 7.67 5.46
C ALA A 492 -4.53 6.98 6.82
N ASP A 493 -3.32 6.55 7.20
CA ASP A 493 -3.02 6.06 8.54
C ASP A 493 -2.37 7.20 9.33
N VAL A 494 -3.06 7.66 10.39
CA VAL A 494 -2.62 8.79 11.20
C VAL A 494 -1.90 8.30 12.44
N SER A 495 -0.61 8.65 12.55
CA SER A 495 0.17 8.38 13.76
C SER A 495 -0.25 9.32 14.90
N PHE A 496 -1.23 8.89 15.70
CA PHE A 496 -1.69 9.62 16.88
C PHE A 496 -0.54 10.09 17.81
N PRO A 497 0.49 9.27 18.11
CA PRO A 497 1.61 9.73 18.93
C PRO A 497 2.33 10.94 18.34
N ARG A 498 2.50 11.00 17.02
CA ARG A 498 3.16 12.14 16.35
C ARG A 498 2.28 13.39 16.40
N VAL A 499 0.98 13.25 16.14
CA VAL A 499 0.02 14.38 16.19
C VAL A 499 -0.06 14.95 17.61
N PHE A 500 -0.19 14.10 18.62
CA PHE A 500 -0.28 14.55 20.01
C PHE A 500 1.07 15.05 20.56
N ALA A 501 2.21 14.49 20.14
CA ALA A 501 3.51 15.05 20.48
C ALA A 501 3.69 16.46 19.90
N TRP A 502 3.30 16.66 18.63
CA TRP A 502 3.29 17.98 18.01
C TRP A 502 2.37 18.96 18.77
N LEU A 503 1.13 18.54 19.06
CA LEU A 503 0.19 19.35 19.83
C LEU A 503 0.74 19.70 21.22
N GLY A 504 1.32 18.73 21.91
CA GLY A 504 1.95 18.91 23.23
C GLY A 504 3.04 19.97 23.21
N LEU A 505 3.91 19.97 22.20
CA LEU A 505 4.95 20.99 22.03
C LEU A 505 4.35 22.38 21.75
N CYS A 506 3.28 22.48 20.95
CA CYS A 506 2.58 23.74 20.72
C CYS A 506 1.87 24.28 21.98
N LEU A 507 1.27 23.40 22.77
CA LEU A 507 0.61 23.78 24.02
C LEU A 507 1.63 24.13 25.11
N LEU A 508 2.80 23.48 25.11
CA LEU A 508 3.91 23.83 26.01
C LEU A 508 4.37 25.29 25.80
N MET A 509 4.51 25.72 24.54
CA MET A 509 4.79 27.12 24.20
C MET A 509 3.70 28.06 24.74
N THR A 510 2.44 27.68 24.59
CA THR A 510 1.30 28.48 25.05
C THR A 510 1.28 28.60 26.58
N GLY A 511 1.43 27.47 27.29
CA GLY A 511 1.44 27.41 28.74
C GLY A 511 2.60 28.20 29.33
N TRP A 512 3.80 28.04 28.77
CA TRP A 512 4.98 28.78 29.25
C TRP A 512 4.92 30.27 28.91
N GLY A 513 4.34 30.62 27.76
CA GLY A 513 4.06 32.00 27.39
C GLY A 513 3.10 32.69 28.35
N ALA A 514 2.00 32.01 28.71
CA ALA A 514 1.05 32.50 29.69
C ALA A 514 1.69 32.69 31.07
N LEU A 515 2.54 31.73 31.49
CA LEU A 515 3.30 31.82 32.74
C LEU A 515 4.24 33.03 32.73
N ALA A 516 4.99 33.24 31.65
CA ALA A 516 5.90 34.37 31.52
C ALA A 516 5.16 35.72 31.53
N LEU A 517 4.03 35.82 30.83
CA LEU A 517 3.18 37.01 30.81
C LEU A 517 2.50 37.30 32.15
N GLY A 518 2.12 36.26 32.90
CA GLY A 518 1.44 36.40 34.19
C GLY A 518 2.39 36.69 35.35
N THR A 519 3.60 36.13 35.34
CA THR A 519 4.51 36.15 36.50
C THR A 519 5.74 37.04 36.31
N THR A 520 6.24 37.17 35.08
CA THR A 520 7.57 37.73 34.83
C THR A 520 7.50 39.07 34.10
N LEU A 521 6.69 39.17 33.05
CA LEU A 521 6.57 40.37 32.24
C LEU A 521 5.49 41.29 32.80
N GLY A 522 5.89 42.45 33.29
CA GLY A 522 4.96 43.47 33.75
C GLY A 522 4.26 44.17 32.57
N ARG A 523 3.15 44.85 32.85
CA ARG A 523 2.45 45.67 31.83
C ARG A 523 3.35 46.72 31.17
N ARG A 524 4.41 47.17 31.86
CA ARG A 524 5.38 48.16 31.33
C ARG A 524 6.26 47.53 30.24
N ASP A 525 6.62 46.26 30.39
CA ASP A 525 7.49 45.52 29.46
C ASP A 525 6.81 45.16 28.15
N LEU A 526 5.47 45.31 28.06
CA LEU A 526 4.67 45.01 26.87
C LEU A 526 4.30 46.25 26.03
N GLN A 527 4.57 47.46 26.51
CA GLN A 527 4.24 48.69 25.77
C GLN A 527 5.36 49.02 24.79
N PRO A 528 5.15 49.29 23.50
CA PRO A 528 6.24 49.69 22.61
C PRO A 528 7.06 50.87 23.21
N PRO A 529 8.38 50.95 22.92
CA PRO A 529 9.22 52.04 23.42
C PRO A 529 8.61 53.39 23.03
N GLN A 530 8.40 54.25 24.02
CA GLN A 530 7.66 55.50 23.85
C GLN A 530 8.42 56.48 22.95
N ASP A 531 9.75 56.46 23.06
CA ASP A 531 10.74 57.09 22.20
C ASP A 531 10.62 56.67 20.73
N VAL A 532 10.35 55.38 20.45
CA VAL A 532 10.15 54.92 19.07
C VAL A 532 8.79 55.35 18.53
N MET A 533 7.76 55.44 19.37
CA MET A 533 6.46 55.98 18.95
C MET A 533 6.50 57.48 18.72
N GLU A 534 7.23 58.23 19.54
CA GLU A 534 7.45 59.66 19.39
C GLU A 534 8.29 59.96 18.14
N ALA A 535 9.42 59.26 17.93
CA ALA A 535 10.23 59.42 16.72
C ALA A 535 9.44 59.04 15.45
N ARG A 536 8.60 57.99 15.49
CA ARG A 536 7.76 57.62 14.35
C ARG A 536 6.62 58.62 14.14
N ALA A 537 6.05 59.18 15.20
CA ALA A 537 5.04 60.22 15.09
C ALA A 537 5.64 61.51 14.54
N GLU A 538 6.86 61.87 14.94
CA GLU A 538 7.63 62.99 14.40
C GLU A 538 7.96 62.77 12.92
N ASP A 539 8.43 61.58 12.54
CA ASP A 539 8.72 61.22 11.13
C ASP A 539 7.45 61.28 10.26
N ILE A 540 6.33 60.70 10.73
CA ILE A 540 5.03 60.79 10.04
C ILE A 540 4.55 62.25 9.95
N SER A 541 4.72 63.05 11.01
CA SER A 541 4.33 64.46 11.00
C SER A 541 5.23 65.31 10.10
N GLY A 542 6.52 64.99 10.03
CA GLY A 542 7.50 65.61 9.15
C GLY A 542 7.25 65.27 7.69
N GLN A 543 6.91 64.02 7.40
CA GLN A 543 6.54 63.56 6.07
C GLN A 543 5.20 64.16 5.59
N ALA A 544 4.23 64.32 6.50
CA ALA A 544 2.98 65.02 6.22
C ALA A 544 3.18 66.53 5.98
N ARG A 545 4.05 67.20 6.75
CA ARG A 545 4.42 68.61 6.53
C ARG A 545 5.23 68.81 5.24
N GLY A 546 6.12 67.87 4.93
CA GLY A 546 6.92 67.88 3.69
C GLY A 546 6.05 67.74 2.44
N ALA A 547 5.07 66.83 2.46
CA ALA A 547 4.10 66.65 1.37
C ALA A 547 3.18 67.87 1.16
N GLY A 548 2.85 68.60 2.24
CA GLY A 548 2.09 69.85 2.14
C GLY A 548 2.87 71.00 1.47
N HIS A 549 4.18 71.07 1.69
CA HIS A 549 5.04 72.07 1.03
C HIS A 549 5.30 71.76 -0.45
N THR A 550 5.40 70.48 -0.84
CA THR A 550 5.60 70.10 -2.26
C THR A 550 4.34 70.34 -3.11
N LEU A 551 3.15 70.35 -2.50
CA LEU A 551 1.89 70.67 -3.18
C LEU A 551 1.66 72.18 -3.36
N LEU A 552 2.30 73.04 -2.55
CA LEU A 552 2.22 74.50 -2.70
C LEU A 552 3.21 75.06 -3.73
N ASP A 553 4.39 74.45 -3.88
CA ASP A 553 5.38 74.89 -4.90
C ASP A 553 5.01 74.49 -6.35
N TYR A 554 4.20 73.44 -6.55
CA TYR A 554 3.70 73.07 -7.88
C TYR A 554 2.49 73.91 -8.35
N GLY A 555 1.97 74.82 -7.50
CA GLY A 555 0.81 75.67 -7.80
C GLY A 555 1.14 77.10 -8.27
N LEU A 556 2.40 77.52 -8.25
CA LEU A 556 2.82 78.92 -8.49
C LEU A 556 3.70 79.13 -9.73
N ASN A 557 3.88 78.12 -10.58
CA ASN A 557 4.65 78.22 -11.83
C ASN A 557 3.87 77.64 -13.01
N ARG A 558 2.68 78.19 -13.24
CA ARG A 558 1.87 77.91 -14.43
C ARG A 558 1.19 79.20 -14.90
N ASP A 559 2.01 80.10 -15.44
CA ASP A 559 1.66 81.05 -16.50
C ASP A 559 2.40 80.65 -17.77
#